data_AF-U2HE91-F1
#
_entry.id   AF-U2HE91-F1
#
_cell.length_a   1.000
_cell.length_b   1.000
_cell.length_c   1.000
_cell.angle_alpha   90.00
_cell.angle_beta   90.00
_cell.angle_gamma   90.00
#
_symmetry.space_group_name_H-M   'P 1'
#
loop_
_entity.id
_entity.type
_entity.pdbx_description
1 polymer ?
#
loop_
_entity_poly.entity_id
_entity_poly.type
_entity_poly.pdbx_seq_one_letter_code
_entity_poly.pdbx_strand_id
1 'polypeptide(L)'
;MTDVAYETVLPDQPHVSTPPAAPNTPFDSAAFDATRAKRIKASREAGNIHLDQIPWYVETMRGREIFYVHDPKVLGVIRTVSNNGSIYIDWADADSAEKELASPVQDGNKTVFRSSLGQHDFKDYALVQPAKRPQ
;
A
#
# COMPACT_ATOMS: atom_id res chain seq x y z
N MET A 1 54.09 44.33 9.33
CA MET A 1 52.62 44.51 9.38
C MET A 1 52.03 43.35 8.61
N THR A 2 51.44 42.41 9.34
CA THR A 2 50.77 41.21 8.81
C THR A 2 49.31 41.55 8.56
N ASP A 3 48.85 41.37 7.32
CA ASP A 3 47.42 41.27 7.02
C ASP A 3 47.08 39.79 6.79
N VAL A 4 46.12 39.32 7.56
CA VAL A 4 45.66 37.93 7.62
C VAL A 4 44.38 37.85 6.81
N ALA A 5 44.41 37.21 5.64
CA ALA A 5 43.19 36.85 4.93
C ALA A 5 42.70 35.49 5.46
N TYR A 6 41.54 35.49 6.12
CA TYR A 6 40.85 34.28 6.55
C TYR A 6 40.13 33.65 5.35
N GLU A 7 40.63 32.52 4.87
CA GLU A 7 39.91 31.66 3.93
C GLU A 7 39.07 30.66 4.75
N THR A 8 37.75 30.82 4.72
CA THR A 8 36.80 29.91 5.37
C THR A 8 36.70 28.64 4.53
N VAL A 9 37.37 27.57 4.96
CA VAL A 9 37.24 26.23 4.35
C VAL A 9 35.96 25.58 4.90
N LEU A 10 35.00 25.28 4.01
CA LEU A 10 33.81 24.50 4.35
C LEU A 10 34.22 23.10 4.87
N PRO A 11 33.56 22.56 5.92
CA PRO A 11 33.87 21.24 6.42
C PRO A 11 33.54 20.15 5.39
N ASP A 12 34.48 19.22 5.24
CA ASP A 12 34.41 18.00 4.43
C ASP A 12 33.11 17.23 4.73
N GLN A 13 32.27 17.08 3.70
CA GLN A 13 31.03 16.32 3.81
C GLN A 13 31.42 14.83 3.93
N PRO A 14 30.98 14.11 4.97
CA PRO A 14 31.34 12.70 5.12
C PRO A 14 30.82 11.91 3.92
N HIS A 15 31.72 11.24 3.23
CA HIS A 15 31.41 10.34 2.12
C HIS A 15 30.53 9.20 2.67
N VAL A 16 29.25 9.20 2.32
CA VAL A 16 28.34 8.09 2.65
C VAL A 16 28.82 6.89 1.85
N SER A 17 29.48 5.94 2.51
CA SER A 17 29.94 4.71 1.88
C SER A 17 28.71 3.88 1.49
N THR A 18 28.40 3.83 0.20
CA THR A 18 27.33 2.98 -0.32
C THR A 18 27.63 1.53 0.07
N PRO A 19 26.68 0.79 0.67
CA PRO A 19 26.87 -0.64 0.92
C PRO A 19 27.23 -1.36 -0.39
N PRO A 20 28.05 -2.42 -0.35
CA PRO A 20 28.32 -3.23 -1.53
C PRO A 20 27.01 -3.71 -2.13
N ALA A 21 26.87 -3.57 -3.45
CA ALA A 21 25.68 -4.01 -4.18
C ALA A 21 25.37 -5.47 -3.82
N ALA A 22 24.13 -5.73 -3.42
CA ALA A 22 23.65 -7.10 -3.21
C ALA A 22 23.94 -7.93 -4.48
N PRO A 23 24.29 -9.22 -4.34
CA PRO A 23 24.52 -10.07 -5.50
C PRO A 23 23.32 -10.00 -6.44
N ASN A 24 23.59 -9.77 -7.75
CA ASN A 24 22.60 -9.74 -8.82
C ASN A 24 22.04 -11.16 -9.07
N THR A 25 21.30 -11.72 -8.12
CA THR A 25 20.44 -12.87 -8.37
C THR A 25 19.22 -12.40 -9.15
N PRO A 26 18.87 -13.03 -10.29
CA PRO A 26 17.63 -12.75 -10.99
C PRO A 26 16.42 -12.88 -10.05
N PHE A 27 15.42 -12.01 -10.23
CA PHE A 27 14.17 -12.10 -9.47
C PHE A 27 13.44 -13.41 -9.79
N ASP A 28 13.17 -14.22 -8.77
CA ASP A 28 12.38 -15.45 -8.91
C ASP A 28 10.88 -15.12 -8.88
N SER A 29 10.32 -14.83 -10.06
CA SER A 29 8.90 -14.53 -10.22
C SER A 29 8.00 -15.70 -9.84
N ALA A 30 8.43 -16.94 -10.11
CA ALA A 30 7.64 -18.13 -9.84
C ALA A 30 7.47 -18.37 -8.32
N ALA A 31 8.55 -18.21 -7.55
CA ALA A 31 8.49 -18.33 -6.10
C ALA A 31 7.66 -17.20 -5.47
N PHE A 32 7.77 -15.97 -6.00
CA PHE A 32 6.95 -14.84 -5.56
C PHE A 32 5.46 -15.10 -5.79
N ASP A 33 5.09 -15.50 -7.01
CA ASP A 33 3.69 -15.79 -7.37
C ASP A 33 3.11 -16.97 -6.56
N ALA A 34 3.90 -18.02 -6.35
CA ALA A 34 3.50 -19.16 -5.52
C ALA A 34 3.23 -18.74 -4.07
N THR A 35 4.10 -17.88 -3.50
CA THR A 35 3.93 -17.36 -2.13
C THR A 35 2.68 -16.49 -2.04
N ARG A 36 2.46 -15.60 -3.01
CA ARG A 36 1.27 -14.77 -3.10
C ARG A 36 0.00 -15.60 -3.19
N ALA A 37 -0.04 -16.58 -4.10
CA ALA A 37 -1.18 -17.47 -4.28
C ALA A 37 -1.49 -18.29 -3.00
N LYS A 38 -0.46 -18.76 -2.30
CA LYS A 38 -0.62 -19.49 -1.03
C LYS A 38 -1.31 -18.64 0.04
N ARG A 39 -0.92 -17.36 0.19
CA ARG A 39 -1.55 -16.45 1.16
C ARG A 39 -3.01 -16.14 0.82
N ILE A 40 -3.30 -15.89 -0.46
CA ILE A 40 -4.69 -15.70 -0.94
C ILE A 40 -5.53 -16.94 -0.63
N LYS A 41 -5.01 -18.14 -0.94
CA LYS A 41 -5.69 -19.40 -0.66
C LYS A 41 -5.98 -19.56 0.84
N ALA A 42 -4.99 -19.34 1.70
CA ALA A 42 -5.16 -19.44 3.15
C ALA A 42 -6.20 -18.44 3.69
N SER A 43 -6.22 -17.20 3.17
CA SER A 43 -7.23 -16.20 3.52
C SER A 43 -8.65 -16.65 3.14
N ARG A 44 -8.82 -17.22 1.95
CA ARG A 44 -10.11 -17.78 1.51
C ARG A 44 -10.55 -18.95 2.37
N GLU A 45 -9.63 -19.85 2.71
CA GLU A 45 -9.89 -21.00 3.60
C GLU A 45 -10.26 -20.55 5.03
N ALA A 46 -9.73 -19.41 5.49
CA ALA A 46 -10.15 -18.77 6.74
C ALA A 46 -11.55 -18.11 6.66
N GLY A 47 -12.23 -18.20 5.50
CA GLY A 47 -13.56 -17.65 5.27
C GLY A 47 -13.57 -16.14 5.06
N ASN A 48 -12.47 -15.56 4.58
CA ASN A 48 -12.46 -14.15 4.17
C ASN A 48 -13.11 -13.99 2.79
N ILE A 49 -13.88 -12.92 2.62
CA ILE A 49 -14.53 -12.59 1.36
C ILE A 49 -13.64 -11.60 0.62
N HIS A 50 -13.08 -12.02 -0.50
CA HIS A 50 -12.20 -11.20 -1.32
C HIS A 50 -13.01 -10.30 -2.26
N LEU A 51 -12.40 -9.19 -2.70
CA LEU A 51 -13.10 -8.23 -3.56
C LEU A 51 -13.45 -8.81 -4.94
N ASP A 52 -12.72 -9.82 -5.40
CA ASP A 52 -13.00 -10.50 -6.67
C ASP A 52 -14.22 -11.44 -6.59
N GLN A 53 -14.75 -11.66 -5.38
CA GLN A 53 -15.92 -12.51 -5.13
C GLN A 53 -17.24 -11.72 -5.03
N ILE A 54 -17.20 -10.39 -5.12
CA ILE A 54 -18.39 -9.53 -5.02
C ILE A 54 -18.59 -8.71 -6.29
N PRO A 55 -19.84 -8.40 -6.69
CA PRO A 55 -20.09 -7.50 -7.81
C PRO A 55 -19.48 -6.12 -7.56
N TRP A 56 -18.82 -5.56 -8.58
CA TRP A 56 -18.13 -4.27 -8.52
C TRP A 56 -19.06 -3.06 -8.70
N TYR A 57 -20.29 -3.17 -8.23
CA TYR A 57 -21.21 -2.03 -8.23
C TYR A 57 -20.90 -1.10 -7.04
N VAL A 58 -21.07 0.20 -7.24
CA VAL A 58 -20.82 1.22 -6.20
C VAL A 58 -21.65 0.91 -4.96
N GLU A 59 -22.90 0.51 -5.13
CA GLU A 59 -23.85 0.15 -4.08
C GLU A 59 -23.37 -1.04 -3.25
N THR A 60 -22.64 -1.98 -3.86
CA THR A 60 -22.12 -3.18 -3.20
C THR A 60 -20.83 -2.89 -2.43
N MET A 61 -19.95 -2.07 -3.02
CA MET A 61 -18.58 -1.89 -2.53
C MET A 61 -18.39 -0.65 -1.66
N ARG A 62 -19.12 0.44 -1.89
CA ARG A 62 -18.92 1.71 -1.17
C ARG A 62 -19.15 1.53 0.33
N GLY A 63 -18.26 2.13 1.12
CA GLY A 63 -18.30 2.10 2.58
C GLY A 63 -17.80 0.79 3.19
N ARG A 64 -17.40 -0.21 2.39
CA ARG A 64 -16.82 -1.43 2.91
C ARG A 64 -15.38 -1.20 3.35
N GLU A 65 -15.07 -1.63 4.57
CA GLU A 65 -13.71 -1.75 5.07
C GLU A 65 -13.02 -2.95 4.44
N ILE A 66 -11.77 -2.77 4.04
CA ILE A 66 -10.92 -3.80 3.44
C ILE A 66 -9.58 -3.87 4.16
N PHE A 67 -8.94 -5.02 4.05
CA PHE A 67 -7.55 -5.21 4.45
C PHE A 67 -6.74 -5.91 3.35
N TYR A 68 -5.43 -5.66 3.32
CA TYR A 68 -4.50 -6.35 2.44
C TYR A 68 -4.16 -7.73 2.98
N VAL A 69 -4.37 -8.78 2.20
CA VAL A 69 -4.22 -10.18 2.64
C VAL A 69 -2.78 -10.52 3.00
N HIS A 70 -1.81 -9.83 2.42
CA HIS A 70 -0.38 -10.06 2.68
C HIS A 70 0.15 -9.27 3.88
N ASP A 71 -0.58 -8.23 4.31
CA ASP A 71 -0.34 -7.47 5.53
C ASP A 71 -1.67 -6.96 6.11
N PRO A 72 -2.28 -7.69 7.06
CA PRO A 72 -3.61 -7.35 7.59
C PRO A 72 -3.70 -6.01 8.32
N LYS A 73 -2.55 -5.35 8.59
CA LYS A 73 -2.53 -4.00 9.17
C LYS A 73 -2.85 -2.92 8.14
N VAL A 74 -2.67 -3.20 6.86
CA VAL A 74 -3.04 -2.27 5.79
C VAL A 74 -4.56 -2.27 5.66
N LEU A 75 -5.18 -1.17 6.08
CA LEU A 75 -6.63 -1.03 6.17
C LEU A 75 -7.12 0.16 5.36
N GLY A 76 -8.29 0.01 4.74
CA GLY A 76 -8.90 1.09 3.96
C GLY A 76 -10.41 0.98 3.84
N VAL A 77 -11.05 2.06 3.40
CA VAL A 77 -12.49 2.12 3.14
C VAL A 77 -12.74 2.49 1.69
N ILE A 78 -13.51 1.66 1.00
CA ILE A 78 -13.88 1.93 -0.40
C ILE A 78 -14.81 3.16 -0.45
N ARG A 79 -14.43 4.17 -1.23
CA ARG A 79 -15.20 5.42 -1.38
C ARG A 79 -16.12 5.42 -2.58
N THR A 80 -15.66 4.86 -3.69
CA THR A 80 -16.44 4.75 -4.92
C THR A 80 -15.82 3.71 -5.85
N VAL A 81 -16.57 3.36 -6.89
CA VAL A 81 -16.12 2.52 -8.00
C VAL A 81 -16.29 3.34 -9.28
N SER A 82 -15.30 3.34 -10.17
CA SER A 82 -15.40 3.96 -11.48
C SER A 82 -16.08 3.05 -12.49
N ASN A 83 -16.53 3.62 -13.61
CA ASN A 83 -17.23 2.87 -14.67
C ASN A 83 -16.38 1.77 -15.33
N ASN A 84 -15.05 1.84 -15.22
CA ASN A 84 -14.13 0.79 -15.68
C ASN A 84 -13.87 -0.31 -14.62
N GLY A 85 -14.52 -0.21 -13.46
CA GLY A 85 -14.42 -1.15 -12.35
C GLY A 85 -13.16 -1.03 -11.51
N SER A 86 -12.44 0.08 -11.59
CA SER A 86 -11.45 0.42 -10.55
C SER A 86 -12.17 0.93 -9.30
N ILE A 87 -11.65 0.60 -8.13
CA ILE A 87 -12.15 1.13 -6.85
C ILE A 87 -11.21 2.19 -6.32
N TYR A 88 -11.77 3.18 -5.63
CA TYR A 88 -11.01 4.22 -4.94
C TYR A 88 -11.15 4.03 -3.44
N ILE A 89 -10.02 3.99 -2.73
CA ILE A 89 -9.96 3.66 -1.31
C ILE A 89 -9.33 4.81 -0.55
N ASP A 90 -9.97 5.21 0.56
CA ASP A 90 -9.33 6.06 1.56
C ASP A 90 -8.65 5.14 2.58
N TRP A 91 -7.34 5.28 2.75
CA TRP A 91 -6.55 4.44 3.67
C TRP A 91 -6.65 4.94 5.11
N ALA A 92 -6.60 3.99 6.06
CA ALA A 92 -6.91 4.25 7.46
C ALA A 92 -5.83 5.08 8.19
N ASP A 93 -4.57 4.91 7.80
CA ASP A 93 -3.40 5.56 8.42
C ASP A 93 -2.27 5.81 7.41
N ALA A 94 -1.22 6.49 7.87
CA ALA A 94 -0.06 6.82 7.05
C ALA A 94 0.71 5.58 6.56
N ASP A 95 0.80 4.54 7.40
CA ASP A 95 1.49 3.29 7.05
C ASP A 95 0.78 2.56 5.91
N SER A 96 -0.56 2.51 5.96
CA SER A 96 -1.41 1.95 4.91
C SER A 96 -1.31 2.80 3.64
N ALA A 97 -1.34 4.13 3.79
CA ALA A 97 -1.20 5.05 2.67
C ALA A 97 0.15 4.92 1.95
N GLU A 98 1.24 4.77 2.69
CA GLU A 98 2.59 4.61 2.13
C GLU A 98 2.71 3.29 1.35
N LYS A 99 2.26 2.18 1.94
CA LYS A 99 2.32 0.86 1.29
C LYS A 99 1.48 0.77 0.02
N GLU A 100 0.39 1.54 -0.02
CA GLU A 100 -0.56 1.57 -1.13
C GLU A 100 -0.33 2.74 -2.09
N LEU A 101 0.82 3.41 -1.95
CA LEU A 101 1.27 4.53 -2.79
C LEU A 101 0.20 5.61 -2.95
N ALA A 102 -0.52 5.87 -1.87
CA ALA A 102 -1.65 6.76 -1.84
C ALA A 102 -1.21 8.22 -1.87
N SER A 103 -1.99 9.02 -2.60
CA SER A 103 -1.77 10.45 -2.70
C SER A 103 -2.72 11.21 -1.77
N PRO A 104 -2.30 12.35 -1.20
CA PRO A 104 -3.19 13.21 -0.45
C PRO A 104 -4.27 13.81 -1.37
N VAL A 105 -5.52 13.75 -0.95
CA VAL A 105 -6.69 14.28 -1.66
C VAL A 105 -7.52 15.12 -0.68
N GLN A 106 -7.98 16.29 -1.12
CA GLN A 106 -8.92 17.10 -0.35
C GLN A 106 -10.34 16.51 -0.48
N ASP A 107 -10.93 16.11 0.64
CA ASP A 107 -12.31 15.62 0.76
C ASP A 107 -13.10 16.59 1.66
N GLY A 108 -13.57 17.68 1.07
CA GLY A 108 -14.13 18.81 1.81
C GLY A 108 -13.04 19.55 2.59
N ASN A 109 -13.19 19.63 3.92
CA ASN A 109 -12.25 20.34 4.79
C ASN A 109 -11.14 19.45 5.36
N LYS A 110 -11.05 18.19 4.93
CA LYS A 110 -10.05 17.22 5.41
C LYS A 110 -9.18 16.73 4.25
N THR A 111 -7.92 16.47 4.54
CA THR A 111 -7.04 15.70 3.65
C THR A 111 -7.19 14.22 3.98
N VAL A 112 -7.45 13.39 2.97
CA VAL A 112 -7.43 11.92 3.05
C VAL A 112 -6.33 11.37 2.14
N PHE A 113 -5.83 10.17 2.41
CA PHE A 113 -4.88 9.49 1.52
C PHE A 113 -5.63 8.47 0.67
N ARG A 114 -5.61 8.67 -0.65
CA ARG A 114 -6.39 7.87 -1.59
C ARG A 114 -5.52 7.28 -2.67
N SER A 115 -5.76 6.01 -2.98
CA SER A 115 -5.29 5.35 -4.21
C SER A 115 -6.43 4.61 -4.87
N SER A 116 -6.14 3.98 -6.01
CA SER A 116 -7.08 3.16 -6.75
C SER A 116 -6.54 1.76 -6.97
N LEU A 117 -7.42 0.76 -6.90
CA LEU A 117 -7.08 -0.63 -7.23
C LEU A 117 -7.79 -1.06 -8.51
N GLY A 118 -7.07 -1.82 -9.34
CA GLY A 118 -7.63 -2.47 -10.51
C GLY A 118 -8.24 -3.82 -10.16
N GLN A 119 -9.09 -4.35 -11.05
CA GLN A 119 -9.77 -5.63 -10.85
C GLN A 119 -8.79 -6.81 -10.66
N HIS A 120 -7.58 -6.72 -11.21
CA HIS A 120 -6.54 -7.76 -11.05
C HIS A 120 -5.99 -7.86 -9.63
N ASP A 121 -6.09 -6.77 -8.85
CA ASP A 121 -5.60 -6.67 -7.47
C ASP A 121 -6.66 -7.11 -6.47
N PHE A 122 -7.94 -7.22 -6.88
CA PHE A 122 -9.05 -7.50 -5.97
C PHE A 122 -8.90 -8.79 -5.18
N LYS A 123 -8.17 -9.77 -5.71
CA LYS A 123 -7.88 -11.03 -5.01
C LYS A 123 -6.89 -10.88 -3.86
N ASP A 124 -6.16 -9.77 -3.76
CA ASP A 124 -5.25 -9.50 -2.64
C ASP A 124 -5.90 -8.72 -1.50
N TYR A 125 -7.15 -8.28 -1.68
CA TYR A 125 -7.90 -7.55 -0.68
C TYR A 125 -9.13 -8.32 -0.25
N ALA A 126 -9.39 -8.30 1.04
CA ALA A 126 -10.57 -8.92 1.62
C ALA A 126 -11.34 -7.93 2.48
N LEU A 127 -12.65 -8.16 2.58
CA LEU A 127 -13.55 -7.37 3.39
C LEU A 127 -13.21 -7.61 4.87
N VAL A 128 -13.06 -6.52 5.63
CA VAL A 128 -13.02 -6.61 7.09
C VAL A 128 -14.39 -7.10 7.55
N GLN A 129 -14.40 -8.26 8.20
CA GLN A 129 -15.60 -8.77 8.85
C GLN A 129 -15.61 -8.25 10.29
N PRO A 130 -16.72 -7.65 10.78
CA PRO A 130 -16.78 -7.11 12.13
C PRO A 130 -16.37 -8.11 13.22
N ALA A 131 -16.68 -9.40 13.03
CA ALA A 131 -16.32 -10.48 13.95
C ALA A 131 -14.83 -10.89 13.89
N LYS A 132 -14.07 -10.42 12.90
CA LYS A 132 -12.67 -10.79 12.63
C LYS A 132 -11.75 -9.58 12.53
N ARG A 133 -12.17 -8.41 13.03
CA ARG A 133 -11.33 -7.21 13.00
C ARG A 133 -10.04 -7.49 13.79
N PRO A 134 -8.85 -7.34 13.19
CA PRO A 134 -7.59 -7.41 13.94
C PRO A 134 -7.63 -6.35 15.06
N GLN A 135 -7.31 -6.75 16.29
CA GLN A 135 -7.13 -5.81 17.41
C GLN A 135 -5.78 -5.10 17.32
#